data_AF-A0A1G1WXW0-F1
#
_entry.id   AF-A0A1G1WXW0-F1
#
_cell.length_a   1.000
_cell.length_b   1.000
_cell.length_c   1.000
_cell.angle_alpha   90.00
_cell.angle_beta   90.00
_cell.angle_gamma   90.00
#
_symmetry.space_group_name_H-M   'P 1'
#
loop_
_entity.id
_entity.type
_entity.pdbx_description
1 polymer ?
#
loop_
_entity_poly.entity_id
_entity_poly.type
_entity_poly.pdbx_seq_one_letter_code
_entity_poly.pdbx_strand_id
1 'polypeptide(L)'
;MIRIKITKGSWAGREWAVAEGTNPINFLHEILEEGRTWEIDYRYASPDESFQWGRADLVMRMVLALQEGRSVFFLGKEYRGLQTVGLLENAIVTSGRMITLGFDDERGLQILAPARE
;
A
#
# COMPACT_ATOMS: atom_id res chain seq x y z
N MET A 1 0.74 -14.22 -11.11
CA MET A 1 -0.50 -14.40 -10.35
C MET A 1 -0.34 -13.83 -8.95
N ILE A 2 -1.21 -12.87 -8.61
CA ILE A 2 -1.28 -12.25 -7.29
C ILE A 2 -2.19 -13.05 -6.37
N ARG A 3 -1.78 -13.21 -5.11
CA ARG A 3 -2.64 -13.79 -4.05
C ARG A 3 -2.84 -12.78 -2.94
N ILE A 4 -4.05 -12.71 -2.42
CA ILE A 4 -4.43 -11.78 -1.35
C ILE A 4 -5.01 -12.55 -0.19
N LYS A 5 -4.57 -12.19 1.01
CA LYS A 5 -5.07 -12.68 2.29
C LYS A 5 -5.69 -11.53 3.06
N ILE A 6 -6.88 -11.73 3.61
CA ILE A 6 -7.49 -10.77 4.53
C ILE A 6 -6.94 -11.02 5.94
N THR A 7 -6.40 -9.98 6.57
CA THR A 7 -5.78 -10.07 7.90
C THR A 7 -6.68 -9.59 9.03
N LYS A 8 -7.68 -8.75 8.74
CA LYS A 8 -8.65 -8.22 9.72
C LYS A 8 -10.03 -8.04 9.08
N GLY A 9 -11.08 -8.06 9.90
CA GLY A 9 -12.47 -7.85 9.49
C GLY A 9 -13.25 -9.15 9.26
N SER A 10 -14.43 -9.04 8.67
CA SER A 10 -15.40 -10.14 8.56
C SER A 10 -14.89 -11.38 7.81
N TRP A 11 -13.82 -11.23 7.01
CA TRP A 11 -13.21 -12.29 6.20
C TRP A 11 -11.77 -12.63 6.61
N ALA A 12 -11.34 -12.24 7.80
CA ALA A 12 -10.00 -12.52 8.29
C ALA A 12 -9.61 -14.01 8.16
N GLY A 13 -8.40 -14.27 7.66
CA GLY A 13 -7.87 -15.61 7.41
C GLY A 13 -8.20 -16.19 6.04
N ARG A 14 -9.12 -15.58 5.27
CA ARG A 14 -9.39 -16.00 3.89
C ARG A 14 -8.28 -15.54 2.96
N GLU A 15 -7.92 -16.40 2.02
CA GLU A 15 -6.90 -16.15 1.00
C GLU A 15 -7.35 -16.69 -0.35
N TRP A 16 -7.09 -15.95 -1.43
CA TRP A 16 -7.40 -16.38 -2.79
C TRP A 16 -6.46 -15.75 -3.82
N ALA A 17 -6.41 -16.36 -5.01
CA ALA A 17 -5.77 -15.78 -6.17
C ALA A 17 -6.69 -14.74 -6.82
N VAL A 18 -6.12 -13.60 -7.22
CA VAL A 18 -6.86 -12.55 -7.90
C VAL A 18 -6.91 -12.85 -9.40
N ALA A 19 -8.06 -12.59 -10.03
CA ALA A 19 -8.24 -12.77 -11.45
C ALA A 19 -7.35 -11.81 -12.27
N GLU A 20 -6.84 -12.29 -13.40
CA GLU A 20 -6.11 -11.46 -14.35
C GLU A 20 -6.97 -10.29 -14.85
N GLY A 21 -6.36 -9.12 -15.03
CA GLY A 21 -7.06 -7.90 -15.45
C GLY A 21 -7.82 -7.17 -14.34
N THR A 22 -7.83 -7.68 -13.10
CA THR A 22 -8.39 -6.96 -11.95
C THR A 22 -7.66 -5.65 -11.72
N ASN A 23 -8.40 -4.54 -11.60
CA ASN A 23 -7.83 -3.24 -11.24
C ASN A 23 -7.40 -3.25 -9.75
N PRO A 24 -6.10 -3.15 -9.44
CA PRO A 24 -5.62 -3.30 -8.07
C PRO A 24 -6.13 -2.23 -7.10
N ILE A 25 -6.26 -0.97 -7.58
CA ILE A 25 -6.71 0.15 -6.74
C ILE A 25 -8.16 -0.05 -6.34
N ASN A 26 -9.04 -0.32 -7.29
CA ASN A 26 -10.47 -0.52 -7.00
C ASN A 26 -10.67 -1.71 -6.06
N PHE A 27 -9.97 -2.82 -6.32
CA PHE A 27 -10.07 -4.03 -5.52
C PHE A 27 -9.65 -3.82 -4.06
N LEU A 28 -8.49 -3.16 -3.84
CA LEU A 28 -8.00 -2.87 -2.50
C LEU A 28 -8.84 -1.80 -1.79
N HIS A 29 -9.39 -0.84 -2.54
CA HIS A 29 -10.32 0.15 -2.00
C HIS A 29 -11.59 -0.51 -1.48
N GLU A 30 -12.19 -1.45 -2.21
CA GLU A 30 -13.36 -2.22 -1.75
C GLU A 30 -13.07 -2.96 -0.45
N ILE A 31 -11.90 -3.61 -0.35
CA ILE A 31 -11.45 -4.27 0.89
C ILE A 31 -11.41 -3.26 2.06
N LEU A 32 -10.87 -2.08 1.81
CA LEU A 32 -10.74 -1.03 2.82
C LEU A 32 -12.10 -0.45 3.25
N GLU A 33 -13.00 -0.18 2.30
CA GLU A 33 -14.36 0.31 2.57
C GLU A 33 -15.18 -0.67 3.41
N GLU A 34 -14.94 -1.98 3.25
CA GLU A 34 -15.54 -3.03 4.07
C GLU A 34 -14.87 -3.17 5.46
N GLY A 35 -13.94 -2.27 5.82
CA GLY A 35 -13.25 -2.25 7.11
C GLY A 35 -12.27 -3.42 7.28
N ARG A 36 -11.72 -3.94 6.18
CA ARG A 36 -10.79 -5.06 6.16
C ARG A 36 -9.37 -4.58 5.89
N THR A 37 -8.39 -5.38 6.32
CA THR A 37 -6.98 -5.20 6.00
C THR A 37 -6.46 -6.42 5.24
N TRP A 38 -5.37 -6.26 4.49
CA TRP A 38 -4.86 -7.29 3.59
C TRP A 38 -3.36 -7.49 3.70
N GLU A 39 -2.92 -8.63 3.18
CA GLU A 39 -1.54 -8.93 2.80
C GLU A 39 -1.54 -9.45 1.36
N ILE A 40 -0.54 -9.05 0.59
CA ILE A 40 -0.37 -9.48 -0.81
C ILE A 40 0.85 -10.38 -0.90
N ASP A 41 0.67 -11.57 -1.47
CA ASP A 41 1.73 -12.50 -1.79
C ASP A 41 2.11 -12.37 -3.27
N TYR A 42 3.35 -11.92 -3.49
CA TYR A 42 3.94 -11.67 -4.80
C TYR A 42 4.82 -12.82 -5.31
N ARG A 43 4.94 -13.95 -4.58
CA ARG A 43 5.88 -15.04 -4.93
C ARG A 43 5.74 -15.58 -6.35
N TYR A 44 4.53 -15.49 -6.92
CA TYR A 44 4.21 -15.98 -8.25
C TYR A 44 3.77 -14.85 -9.21
N ALA A 45 3.97 -13.58 -8.83
CA ALA A 45 3.63 -12.44 -9.65
C ALA A 45 4.65 -12.26 -10.77
N SER A 46 4.19 -11.92 -11.96
CA SER A 46 5.07 -11.42 -13.02
C SER A 46 5.66 -10.05 -12.63
N PRO A 47 6.72 -9.59 -13.29
CA PRO A 47 7.26 -8.25 -13.05
C PRO A 47 6.21 -7.14 -13.23
N ASP A 48 5.37 -7.25 -14.26
CA ASP A 48 4.32 -6.26 -14.56
C ASP A 48 3.22 -6.28 -13.49
N GLU A 49 2.77 -7.47 -13.06
CA GLU A 49 1.82 -7.60 -11.96
C GLU A 49 2.41 -7.01 -10.68
N SER A 50 3.66 -7.34 -10.36
CA SER A 50 4.36 -6.85 -9.17
C SER A 50 4.44 -5.32 -9.16
N PHE A 51 4.71 -4.71 -10.31
CA PHE A 51 4.77 -3.26 -10.44
C PHE A 51 3.39 -2.60 -10.23
N GLN A 52 2.36 -3.09 -10.93
CA GLN A 52 1.02 -2.51 -10.84
C GLN A 52 0.41 -2.68 -9.44
N TRP A 53 0.52 -3.89 -8.87
CA TRP A 53 -0.01 -4.20 -7.55
C TRP A 53 0.81 -3.56 -6.44
N GLY A 54 2.15 -3.55 -6.53
CA GLY A 54 3.00 -2.91 -5.54
C GLY A 54 2.72 -1.41 -5.42
N ARG A 55 2.47 -0.71 -6.54
CA ARG A 55 2.05 0.69 -6.51
C ARG A 55 0.70 0.86 -5.80
N ALA A 56 -0.29 0.06 -6.15
CA ALA A 56 -1.62 0.16 -5.55
C ALA A 56 -1.63 -0.20 -4.06
N ASP A 57 -0.90 -1.25 -3.67
CA ASP A 57 -0.73 -1.68 -2.28
C ASP A 57 -0.14 -0.56 -1.44
N LEU A 58 0.91 0.10 -1.93
CA LEU A 58 1.49 1.26 -1.27
C LEU A 58 0.46 2.39 -1.07
N VAL A 59 -0.27 2.77 -2.13
CA VAL A 59 -1.26 3.85 -2.02
C VAL A 59 -2.33 3.50 -0.99
N MET A 60 -2.85 2.27 -1.02
CA MET A 60 -3.91 1.85 -0.12
C MET A 60 -3.42 1.69 1.32
N ARG A 61 -2.16 1.28 1.56
CA ARG A 61 -1.53 1.32 2.90
C ARG A 61 -1.39 2.74 3.43
N MET A 62 -1.02 3.71 2.57
CA MET A 62 -0.98 5.12 2.97
C MET A 62 -2.37 5.61 3.37
N VAL A 63 -3.40 5.29 2.60
CA VAL A 63 -4.79 5.64 2.92
C VAL A 63 -5.22 5.00 4.23
N LEU A 64 -5.01 3.69 4.40
CA LEU A 64 -5.35 2.97 5.63
C LEU A 64 -4.67 3.60 6.86
N ALA A 65 -3.35 3.84 6.80
CA ALA A 65 -2.62 4.47 7.90
C ALA A 65 -3.22 5.82 8.26
N LEU A 66 -3.50 6.67 7.26
CA LEU A 66 -4.07 8.01 7.49
C LEU A 66 -5.53 7.96 7.98
N GLN A 67 -6.34 6.98 7.56
CA GLN A 67 -7.70 6.74 8.07
C GLN A 67 -7.69 6.32 9.54
N GLU A 68 -6.72 5.49 9.94
CA GLU A 68 -6.52 5.06 11.32
C GLU A 68 -5.88 6.16 12.19
N GLY A 69 -5.61 7.35 11.64
CA GLY A 69 -4.96 8.45 12.35
C GLY A 69 -3.46 8.25 12.55
N ARG A 70 -2.86 7.24 11.92
CA ARG A 70 -1.41 6.99 11.94
C ARG A 70 -0.69 7.93 10.97
N SER A 71 0.55 8.28 11.33
CA SER A 71 1.41 9.11 10.48
C SER A 71 2.05 8.31 9.36
N VAL A 72 2.29 8.97 8.22
CA VAL A 72 3.10 8.42 7.13
C VAL A 72 4.39 9.24 6.99
N PHE A 73 5.54 8.57 6.91
CA PHE A 73 6.86 9.19 6.81
C PHE A 73 7.49 8.90 5.45
N PHE A 74 7.96 9.94 4.78
CA PHE A 74 8.70 9.83 3.52
C PHE A 74 9.74 10.94 3.42
N LEU A 75 10.99 10.57 3.10
CA LEU A 75 12.13 11.50 2.96
C LEU A 75 12.27 12.50 4.13
N GLY A 76 12.10 12.02 5.36
CA GLY A 76 12.21 12.84 6.58
C GLY A 76 11.02 13.78 6.83
N LYS A 77 10.00 13.75 5.97
CA LYS A 77 8.75 14.49 6.16
C LYS A 77 7.66 13.58 6.70
N GLU A 78 6.87 14.12 7.62
CA GLU A 78 5.68 13.49 8.17
C GLU A 78 4.41 14.01 7.48
N TYR A 79 3.51 13.09 7.14
CA TYR A 79 2.22 13.34 6.51
C TYR A 79 1.11 12.81 7.42
N ARG A 80 0.08 13.62 7.67
CA ARG A 80 -1.05 13.31 8.56
C ARG A 80 -2.37 13.76 7.95
N GLY A 81 -3.40 12.94 8.13
CA GLY A 81 -4.74 13.17 7.60
C GLY A 81 -4.86 12.86 6.10
N LEU A 82 -6.04 12.41 5.71
CA LEU A 82 -6.37 11.96 4.34
C LEU A 82 -6.11 13.02 3.27
N GLN A 83 -6.26 14.30 3.59
CA GLN A 83 -5.99 15.41 2.68
C GLN A 83 -4.54 15.45 2.17
N THR A 84 -3.62 14.74 2.81
CA THR A 84 -2.20 14.70 2.43
C THR A 84 -1.84 13.59 1.45
N VAL A 85 -2.76 12.67 1.13
CA VAL A 85 -2.50 11.53 0.23
C VAL A 85 -1.97 12.01 -1.13
N GLY A 86 -2.62 13.00 -1.76
CA GLY A 86 -2.18 13.51 -3.06
C GLY A 86 -0.80 14.19 -3.01
N LEU A 87 -0.49 14.90 -1.92
CA LEU A 87 0.83 15.50 -1.71
C LEU A 87 1.93 14.45 -1.54
N LEU A 88 1.60 13.35 -0.86
CA LEU A 88 2.51 12.24 -0.63
C LEU A 88 2.75 11.43 -1.91
N GLU A 89 1.68 11.09 -2.65
CA GLU A 89 1.82 10.43 -3.96
C GLU A 89 2.70 11.25 -4.90
N ASN A 90 2.44 12.56 -5.00
CA ASN A 90 3.26 13.44 -5.83
C ASN A 90 4.71 13.51 -5.36
N ALA A 91 4.97 13.53 -4.05
CA ALA A 91 6.33 13.51 -3.51
C ALA A 91 7.08 12.21 -3.86
N ILE A 92 6.40 11.06 -3.78
CA ILE A 92 6.98 9.76 -4.14
C ILE A 92 7.33 9.74 -5.63
N VAL A 93 6.38 10.12 -6.49
CA VAL A 93 6.60 10.17 -7.95
C VAL A 93 7.73 11.13 -8.31
N THR A 94 7.71 12.34 -7.75
CA THR A 94 8.72 13.38 -8.04
C THR A 94 10.11 13.02 -7.51
N SER A 95 10.21 12.14 -6.50
CA SER A 95 11.50 11.70 -5.98
C SER A 95 12.35 11.00 -7.05
N GLY A 96 11.70 10.29 -7.98
CA GLY A 96 12.35 9.46 -9.00
C GLY A 96 13.19 8.34 -8.39
N ARG A 97 12.90 7.93 -7.15
CA ARG A 97 13.65 6.89 -6.42
C ARG A 97 12.83 5.61 -6.36
N MET A 98 13.53 4.47 -6.40
CA MET A 98 12.92 3.23 -5.91
C MET A 98 12.60 3.40 -4.43
N ILE A 99 11.48 2.83 -4.00
CA ILE A 99 11.04 2.93 -2.61
C ILE A 99 10.79 1.56 -2.03
N THR A 100 10.93 1.45 -0.72
CA THR A 100 10.60 0.25 0.06
C THR A 100 9.82 0.65 1.31
N LEU A 101 9.18 -0.33 1.94
CA LEU A 101 8.55 -0.13 3.24
C LEU A 101 9.58 -0.36 4.34
N GLY A 102 9.71 0.62 5.25
CA GLY A 102 10.51 0.49 6.45
C GLY A 102 9.73 -0.19 7.57
N PHE A 103 8.61 0.41 7.97
CA PHE A 103 7.65 -0.17 8.91
C PHE A 103 6.22 0.20 8.51
N ASP A 104 5.26 -0.65 8.88
CA ASP A 104 3.83 -0.42 8.74
C ASP A 104 3.14 -1.04 9.95
N ASP A 105 3.07 -0.28 11.04
CA ASP A 105 2.56 -0.72 12.33
C ASP A 105 1.95 0.45 13.12
N GLU A 106 1.70 0.26 14.42
CA GLU A 106 1.12 1.28 15.30
C GLU A 106 1.93 2.59 15.35
N ARG A 107 3.23 2.56 15.02
CA ARG A 107 4.10 3.74 14.96
C ARG A 107 3.85 4.58 13.70
N GLY A 108 3.16 4.03 12.71
CA GLY A 108 2.90 4.66 11.42
C GLY A 108 3.29 3.79 10.24
N LEU A 109 3.38 4.44 9.08
CA LEU A 109 3.91 3.87 7.85
C LEU A 109 5.18 4.63 7.46
N GLN A 110 6.30 3.95 7.30
CA GLN A 110 7.52 4.55 6.80
C GLN A 110 7.83 4.04 5.39
N ILE A 111 8.01 4.99 4.49
CA ILE A 111 8.42 4.76 3.12
C ILE A 111 9.88 5.22 3.00
N LEU A 112 10.75 4.27 2.68
CA LEU A 112 12.18 4.49 2.50
C LEU A 112 12.48 4.69 1.03
N ALA A 113 13.48 5.53 0.74
CA ALA A 113 14.03 5.71 -0.58
C ALA A 113 15.56 5.72 -0.46
N PRO A 114 16.32 4.93 -1.24
CA PRO A 114 17.78 4.95 -1.22
C PRO A 114 18.32 6.37 -1.45
N ALA A 115 19.53 6.63 -0.95
CA ALA A 115 20.26 7.83 -1.33
C ALA A 115 20.54 7.80 -2.85
N ARG A 116 20.56 8.98 -3.49
CA ARG A 116 21.09 9.07 -4.85
C ARG A 116 22.59 8.86 -4.75
N GLU A 117 23.12 7.90 -5.52
CA GLU A 117 24.55 7.78 -5.80
C GLU A 117 25.05 9.00 -6.58
#